data_AF-A0A1G2U7K5-F1
#
_entry.id   AF-A0A1G2U7K5-F1
#
_cell.length_a   1.000
_cell.length_b   1.000
_cell.length_c   1.000
_cell.angle_alpha   90.00
_cell.angle_beta   90.00
_cell.angle_gamma   90.00
#
_symmetry.space_group_name_H-M   'P 1'
#
loop_
_entity.id
_entity.type
_entity.pdbx_description
1 polymer ?
#
loop_
_entity_poly.entity_id
_entity_poly.type
_entity_poly.pdbx_seq_one_letter_code
_entity_poly.pdbx_strand_id
1 'polypeptide(L)'
;MDEFYHKNIFGDVVDVNLQEEEDSPPLDKKGKEFDIFKFINAFGRRNKKESWILYQEAILAGVAPERIFFTLIWKVKSMLLSKKTLELEKLSENLVIGYHMARRGKGEVETLVEKTLLSL
;
A
#
# COMPACT_ATOMS: atom_id res chain seq x y z
N MET A 1 -13.05 -40.93 9.85
CA MET A 1 -12.18 -39.77 9.69
C MET A 1 -12.69 -39.07 8.45
N ASP A 2 -13.52 -38.05 8.62
CA ASP A 2 -14.10 -37.32 7.50
C ASP A 2 -13.07 -36.33 6.97
N GLU A 3 -12.59 -36.55 5.75
CA GLU A 3 -11.74 -35.63 5.02
C GLU A 3 -12.56 -34.38 4.67
N PHE A 4 -12.20 -33.24 5.28
CA PHE A 4 -12.84 -31.94 5.11
C PHE A 4 -12.55 -31.34 3.71
N TYR A 5 -13.25 -31.83 2.68
CA TYR A 5 -13.25 -31.17 1.38
C TYR A 5 -14.14 -29.91 1.45
N HIS A 6 -13.50 -28.73 1.41
CA HIS A 6 -14.22 -27.46 1.28
C HIS A 6 -14.74 -27.35 -0.16
N LYS A 7 -16.04 -27.57 -0.34
CA LYS A 7 -16.72 -27.30 -1.61
C LYS A 7 -16.78 -25.80 -1.84
N ASN A 8 -16.49 -25.35 -3.05
CA ASN A 8 -16.71 -23.95 -3.43
C ASN A 8 -18.23 -23.64 -3.51
N ILE A 9 -18.60 -22.37 -3.74
CA ILE A 9 -20.00 -21.94 -3.85
C ILE A 9 -20.78 -22.58 -5.02
N PHE A 10 -20.09 -23.30 -5.90
CA PHE A 10 -20.65 -24.02 -7.04
C PHE A 10 -20.67 -25.55 -6.83
N GLY A 11 -20.26 -26.03 -5.64
CA GLY A 11 -20.35 -27.44 -5.27
C GLY A 11 -19.18 -28.31 -5.74
N ASP A 12 -18.19 -27.73 -6.40
CA ASP A 12 -16.99 -28.45 -6.83
C ASP A 12 -16.02 -28.61 -5.65
N VAL A 13 -15.40 -29.79 -5.58
CA VAL A 13 -14.32 -30.06 -4.63
C VAL A 13 -13.07 -29.38 -5.15
N VAL A 14 -12.61 -28.36 -4.44
CA VAL A 14 -11.37 -27.65 -4.78
C VAL A 14 -10.35 -27.97 -3.69
N ASP A 15 -9.27 -28.65 -4.06
CA ASP A 15 -8.11 -28.82 -3.18
C ASP A 15 -7.42 -27.46 -3.07
N VAL A 16 -7.86 -26.65 -2.10
CA VAL A 16 -7.21 -25.37 -1.81
C VAL A 16 -5.91 -25.69 -1.09
N ASN A 17 -4.81 -25.68 -1.84
CA ASN A 17 -3.47 -25.69 -1.28
C ASN A 17 -3.23 -24.31 -0.63
N LEU A 18 -3.69 -24.14 0.60
CA LEU A 18 -3.41 -23.01 1.48
C LEU A 18 -1.95 -23.12 1.97
N GLN A 19 -0.99 -23.10 1.05
CA GLN A 19 0.32 -22.61 1.44
C GLN A 19 0.10 -21.12 1.70
N GLU A 20 0.02 -20.77 2.99
CA GLU A 20 0.15 -19.38 3.41
C GLU A 20 1.47 -18.89 2.80
N GLU A 21 1.41 -18.11 1.72
CA GLU A 21 2.52 -17.27 1.31
C GLU A 21 2.75 -16.34 2.51
N GLU A 22 3.65 -16.71 3.41
CA GLU A 22 4.23 -15.76 4.35
C GLU A 22 4.71 -14.59 3.50
N ASP A 23 4.03 -13.44 3.63
CA ASP A 23 4.36 -12.17 2.96
C ASP A 23 5.73 -11.73 3.46
N SER A 24 6.78 -12.38 2.96
CA SER A 24 8.15 -12.17 3.38
C SER A 24 8.47 -10.70 3.09
N PRO A 25 8.89 -9.92 4.09
CA PRO A 25 9.07 -8.48 3.92
C PRO A 25 10.08 -8.21 2.81
N PRO A 26 9.77 -7.26 1.90
CA PRO A 26 10.63 -6.94 0.77
C PRO A 26 12.00 -6.50 1.27
N LEU A 27 13.04 -7.12 0.72
CA LEU A 27 14.41 -6.87 1.10
C LEU A 27 14.98 -5.70 0.29
N ASP A 28 15.66 -4.79 0.96
CA ASP A 28 16.44 -3.72 0.35
C ASP A 28 17.61 -4.27 -0.48
N LYS A 29 18.33 -3.39 -1.18
CA LYS A 29 19.51 -3.75 -1.97
C LYS A 29 20.64 -4.43 -1.16
N LYS A 30 20.54 -4.43 0.16
CA LYS A 30 21.50 -5.05 1.11
C LYS A 30 20.93 -6.29 1.79
N GLY A 31 19.77 -6.79 1.35
CA GLY A 31 19.13 -7.97 1.94
C GLY A 31 18.45 -7.71 3.28
N LYS A 32 18.18 -6.45 3.64
CA LYS A 32 17.53 -6.04 4.88
C LYS A 32 16.10 -5.59 4.60
N GLU A 33 15.15 -5.99 5.44
CA GLU A 33 13.75 -5.56 5.33
C GLU A 33 13.63 -4.04 5.12
N PHE A 34 12.96 -3.64 4.04
CA PHE A 34 12.67 -2.24 3.79
C PHE A 34 11.67 -1.74 4.84
N ASP A 35 12.11 -0.81 5.69
CA ASP A 35 11.31 -0.26 6.76
C ASP A 35 10.30 0.78 6.23
N ILE A 36 9.14 0.27 5.82
CA ILE A 36 8.00 1.08 5.35
C ILE A 36 7.53 2.10 6.41
N PHE A 37 7.83 1.89 7.70
CA PHE A 37 7.45 2.82 8.76
C PHE A 37 8.23 4.14 8.68
N LYS A 38 9.48 4.12 8.22
CA LYS A 38 10.26 5.35 7.99
C LYS A 38 9.56 6.24 6.97
N PHE A 39 9.08 5.65 5.87
CA PHE A 39 8.36 6.36 4.83
C PHE A 39 7.11 7.06 5.37
N ILE A 40 6.23 6.34 6.08
CA ILE A 40 5.00 6.95 6.62
C ILE A 40 5.25 7.94 7.76
N ASN A 41 6.37 7.81 8.48
CA ASN A 41 6.78 8.79 9.50
C ASN A 41 7.30 10.08 8.86
N ALA A 42 8.08 9.99 7.78
CA ALA A 42 8.47 11.16 6.99
C ALA A 42 7.25 11.85 6.37
N PHE A 43 6.33 11.06 5.81
CA PHE A 43 5.07 11.54 5.24
C PHE A 43 4.21 12.27 6.27
N GLY A 44 4.01 11.68 7.45
CA GLY A 44 3.22 12.27 8.53
C GLY A 44 3.80 13.59 9.07
N ARG A 45 5.12 13.79 8.94
CA ARG A 45 5.82 15.04 9.27
C ARG A 45 5.76 16.08 8.14
N ARG A 46 5.05 15.79 7.03
CA ARG A 46 5.02 16.60 5.80
C ARG A 46 6.39 16.88 5.22
N ASN A 47 7.35 15.97 5.43
CA ASN A 47 8.69 16.11 4.87
C ASN A 47 8.71 15.55 3.44
N LYS A 48 8.37 16.39 2.46
CA LYS A 48 8.32 16.01 1.04
C LYS A 48 9.61 15.34 0.54
N LYS A 49 10.77 15.94 0.84
CA LYS A 49 12.08 15.45 0.36
C LYS A 49 12.39 14.07 0.95
N GLU A 50 12.26 13.92 2.26
CA GLU A 50 12.54 12.64 2.94
C GLU A 50 11.55 11.55 2.49
N SER A 51 10.26 11.89 2.35
CA SER A 51 9.25 10.95 1.87
C SER A 51 9.51 10.50 0.44
N TRP A 52 9.95 11.40 -0.44
CA TRP A 52 10.31 11.08 -1.82
C TRP A 52 11.53 10.14 -1.89
N ILE A 53 12.58 10.41 -1.12
CA ILE A 53 13.78 9.57 -1.09
C ILE A 53 13.44 8.16 -0.61
N LEU A 54 12.72 8.05 0.51
CA LEU A 54 12.32 6.75 1.07
C LEU A 54 11.39 5.98 0.13
N TYR A 55 10.50 6.68 -0.57
CA TYR A 55 9.65 6.07 -1.59
C TYR A 55 10.48 5.49 -2.74
N GLN A 56 11.46 6.23 -3.26
CA GLN A 56 12.35 5.73 -4.32
C GLN A 56 13.20 4.55 -3.84
N GLU A 57 13.67 4.58 -2.59
CA GLU A 57 14.35 3.42 -1.99
C GLU A 57 13.44 2.18 -1.93
N ALA A 58 12.14 2.36 -1.63
CA ALA A 58 11.16 1.29 -1.61
C ALA A 58 10.97 0.66 -3.00
N ILE A 59 10.75 1.50 -4.03
CA ILE A 59 10.59 1.02 -5.41
C ILE A 59 11.85 0.30 -5.89
N LEU A 60 13.02 0.84 -5.59
CA LEU A 60 14.31 0.23 -5.92
C LEU A 60 14.60 -1.08 -5.15
N ALA A 61 13.92 -1.31 -4.03
CA ALA A 61 13.94 -2.56 -3.27
C ALA A 61 12.90 -3.58 -3.79
N GLY A 62 12.14 -3.24 -4.83
CA GLY A 62 11.10 -4.12 -5.38
C GLY A 62 9.82 -4.16 -4.55
N VAL A 63 9.60 -3.18 -3.66
CA VAL A 63 8.33 -3.06 -2.93
C VAL A 63 7.22 -2.74 -3.93
N ALA A 64 6.16 -3.55 -3.97
CA ALA A 64 5.01 -3.30 -4.83
C ALA A 64 4.38 -1.91 -4.52
N PRO A 65 4.08 -1.08 -5.54
CA PRO A 65 3.44 0.22 -5.37
C PRO A 65 2.13 0.15 -4.55
N GLU A 66 1.37 -0.94 -4.70
CA GLU A 66 0.14 -1.22 -3.95
C GLU A 66 0.38 -1.31 -2.45
N ARG A 67 1.47 -1.98 -2.02
CA ARG A 67 1.83 -2.08 -0.60
C ARG A 67 2.14 -0.71 0.00
N ILE A 68 2.88 0.11 -0.74
CA ILE A 68 3.18 1.50 -0.36
C ILE A 68 1.88 2.30 -0.27
N PHE A 69 1.02 2.20 -1.28
CA PHE A 69 -0.27 2.88 -1.34
C PHE A 69 -1.19 2.51 -0.16
N PHE A 70 -1.33 1.22 0.16
CA PHE A 70 -2.20 0.79 1.27
C PHE A 70 -1.69 1.28 2.62
N THR A 71 -0.36 1.30 2.80
CA THR A 71 0.24 1.87 4.02
C THR A 71 0.01 3.38 4.09
N LEU A 72 0.10 4.08 2.94
CA LEU A 72 -0.14 5.52 2.83
C LEU A 72 -1.59 5.90 3.15
N ILE A 73 -2.58 5.23 2.57
CA ILE A 73 -3.99 5.54 2.83
C ILE A 73 -4.36 5.25 4.28
N TRP A 74 -3.81 4.19 4.88
CA TRP A 74 -3.98 3.94 6.31
C TRP A 74 -3.41 5.10 7.14
N LYS A 75 -2.19 5.56 6.83
CA LYS A 75 -1.58 6.71 7.52
C LYS A 75 -2.44 7.97 7.40
N VAL A 76 -2.95 8.29 6.21
CA VAL A 76 -3.83 9.45 5.99
C VAL A 76 -5.13 9.32 6.81
N LYS A 77 -5.75 8.13 6.84
CA LYS A 77 -6.93 7.85 7.68
C LYS A 77 -6.62 8.03 9.16
N SER A 78 -5.47 7.54 9.64
CA SER A 78 -5.04 7.74 11.03
C SER A 78 -4.82 9.23 11.35
N MET A 79 -4.26 10.00 10.42
CA MET A 79 -4.11 11.45 10.58
C MET A 79 -5.47 12.16 10.66
N LEU A 80 -6.45 11.75 9.85
CA LEU A 80 -7.82 12.27 9.91
C LEU A 80 -8.52 11.99 11.24
N LEU A 81 -8.29 10.81 11.83
CA LEU A 81 -8.80 10.46 13.16
C LEU A 81 -8.20 11.34 14.25
N SER A 82 -6.93 11.71 14.13
CA SER A 82 -6.25 12.60 15.09
C SER A 82 -6.64 14.07 14.90
N LYS A 83 -6.70 14.54 13.65
CA LYS A 83 -7.05 15.91 13.30
C LYS A 83 -7.73 15.95 11.94
N LYS A 84 -9.00 16.33 11.95
CA LYS A 84 -9.78 16.52 10.73
C LYS A 84 -9.44 17.88 10.11
N THR A 85 -8.89 17.86 8.89
CA THR A 85 -8.64 19.07 8.09
C THR A 85 -9.15 18.87 6.67
N LEU A 86 -9.61 19.95 6.04
CA LEU A 86 -10.10 19.91 4.65
C LEU A 86 -9.03 19.39 3.68
N GLU A 87 -7.76 19.70 3.93
CA GLU A 87 -6.65 19.23 3.10
C GLU A 87 -6.42 17.72 3.24
N LEU A 88 -6.49 17.15 4.45
CA LEU A 88 -6.40 15.70 4.65
C LEU A 88 -7.63 14.97 4.09
N GLU A 89 -8.81 15.58 4.12
CA GLU A 89 -10.02 15.03 3.50
C GLU A 89 -9.86 14.93 1.98
N LYS A 90 -9.45 16.03 1.34
CA LYS A 90 -9.16 16.06 -0.10
C LYS A 90 -8.06 15.07 -0.49
N LEU A 91 -7.03 14.95 0.34
CA LEU A 91 -5.95 13.99 0.12
C LEU A 91 -6.45 12.54 0.18
N SER A 92 -7.28 12.21 1.17
CA SER A 92 -7.91 10.90 1.27
C SER A 92 -8.84 10.60 0.10
N GLU A 93 -9.63 11.59 -0.33
CA GLU A 93 -10.53 11.49 -1.49
C GLU A 93 -9.73 11.22 -2.77
N ASN A 94 -8.69 12.01 -3.03
CA ASN A 94 -7.82 11.86 -4.20
C ASN A 94 -7.14 10.49 -4.24
N LEU A 95 -6.68 9.97 -3.09
CA LEU A 95 -6.08 8.63 -3.00
C LEU A 95 -7.08 7.53 -3.36
N VAL A 96 -8.31 7.61 -2.85
CA VAL A 96 -9.36 6.61 -3.13
C VAL A 96 -9.76 6.66 -4.60
N ILE A 97 -10.04 7.85 -5.13
CA ILE A 97 -10.43 8.04 -6.53
C ILE A 97 -9.29 7.57 -7.46
N GLY A 98 -8.06 7.99 -7.18
CA GLY A 98 -6.89 7.63 -7.97
C GLY A 98 -6.67 6.12 -8.01
N TYR A 99 -6.84 5.43 -6.88
CA TYR A 99 -6.72 3.97 -6.83
C TYR A 99 -7.81 3.28 -7.65
N HIS A 100 -9.06 3.76 -7.57
CA HIS A 100 -10.13 3.25 -8.43
C HIS A 100 -9.84 3.48 -9.92
N MET A 101 -9.23 4.60 -10.28
CA MET A 101 -8.80 4.87 -11.67
C MET A 101 -7.70 3.90 -12.10
N ALA A 102 -6.68 3.70 -11.27
CA ALA A 102 -5.60 2.76 -11.55
C ALA A 102 -6.13 1.33 -11.76
N ARG A 103 -7.02 0.87 -10.88
CA ARG A 103 -7.66 -0.47 -10.98
C ARG A 103 -8.55 -0.64 -12.22
N ARG A 104 -8.94 0.44 -12.87
CA ARG A 104 -9.70 0.45 -14.13
C ARG A 104 -8.81 0.62 -15.36
N GLY A 105 -7.49 0.55 -15.21
CA GLY A 105 -6.51 0.74 -16.28
C GLY A 105 -6.36 2.18 -16.75
N LYS A 106 -6.82 3.17 -15.96
CA LYS A 106 -6.74 4.60 -16.30
C LYS A 106 -5.55 5.31 -15.63
N GLY A 107 -4.49 4.56 -15.34
CA GLY A 107 -3.28 5.03 -14.67
C GLY A 107 -2.63 3.92 -13.86
N GLU A 108 -1.53 4.26 -13.21
CA GLU A 108 -0.74 3.33 -12.38
C GLU A 108 -0.77 3.77 -10.91
N VAL A 109 -0.75 2.80 -10.00
CA VAL A 109 -0.69 3.08 -8.56
C VAL A 109 0.60 3.82 -8.21
N GLU A 110 1.70 3.50 -8.89
CA GLU A 110 2.98 4.18 -8.76
C GLU A 110 2.84 5.68 -9.02
N THR A 111 2.32 6.05 -10.20
CA THR A 111 2.08 7.46 -10.58
C THR A 111 1.16 8.18 -9.58
N LEU A 112 0.15 7.49 -9.03
CA LEU A 112 -0.74 8.07 -8.01
C LEU A 112 0.03 8.40 -6.73
N VAL A 113 0.87 7.49 -6.25
CA VAL A 113 1.69 7.69 -5.06
C VAL A 113 2.67 8.84 -5.29
N GLU A 114 3.36 8.86 -6.43
CA GLU A 114 4.28 9.95 -6.79
C GLU A 114 3.62 11.32 -6.77
N LYS A 115 2.48 11.47 -7.46
CA LYS A 115 1.71 12.71 -7.47
C LYS A 115 1.29 13.14 -6.07
N THR A 116 0.92 12.18 -5.24
CA THR A 116 0.56 12.44 -3.84
C THR A 116 1.74 12.99 -3.06
N LEU A 117 2.91 12.36 -3.14
CA LEU A 117 4.13 12.82 -2.47
C LEU A 117 4.59 14.20 -2.97
N LEU A 118 4.41 14.48 -4.26
CA LEU A 118 4.76 15.78 -4.84
C LEU A 118 3.80 16.90 -4.44
N SER A 119 2.59 16.57 -3.98
CA SER A 119 1.58 17.54 -3.52
C SER A 119 1.69 17.94 -2.04
N LEU A 120 2.57 17.29 -1.27
CA LEU A 120 2.88 17.63 0.13
C LEU A 120 3.56 19.00 0.26
#